data_AF-A0A1L7WAZ3-F1
#
_entry.id   AF-A0A1L7WAZ3-F1
#
_cell.length_a   1.000
_cell.length_b   1.000
_cell.length_c   1.000
_cell.angle_alpha   90.00
_cell.angle_beta   90.00
_cell.angle_gamma   90.00
#
_symmetry.space_group_name_H-M   'P 1'
#
loop_
_entity.id
_entity.type
_entity.pdbx_description
1 polymer ?
#
loop_
_entity_poly.entity_id
_entity_poly.type
_entity_poly.pdbx_seq_one_letter_code
_entity_poly.pdbx_strand_id
1 'polypeptide(L)'
;MALDDNKFIAGLQEKLQEFSVGCFPLTTKQIDRLKRSKLLIAQDASDIVKNIPKKRAHTILTELWTHLPEVYFLCSLAFNQSELASLKSSTYLAAASQWWHGVDKPQDLTRFMDLNKDALPSVLESPPDSREVQIPITCKELFSFLLEHFGEMQLQISCPYNGIPLPFVRLGSNDSFVKMEMSVNVVHAIGRQIMQRQIRNKDS
;
A
#
# COMPACT_ATOMS: atom_id res chain seq x y z
N MET A 1 -0.18 20.81 25.81
CA MET A 1 0.92 19.86 26.08
C MET A 1 1.29 19.21 24.76
N ALA A 2 2.57 19.14 24.37
CA ALA A 2 2.94 18.54 23.09
C ALA A 2 2.73 17.02 23.10
N LEU A 3 2.23 16.47 21.99
CA LEU A 3 2.15 15.03 21.78
C LEU A 3 3.57 14.49 21.52
N ASP A 4 3.98 13.50 22.29
CA ASP A 4 5.20 12.72 22.08
C ASP A 4 4.83 11.29 21.65
N ASP A 5 5.80 10.48 21.23
CA ASP A 5 5.54 9.13 20.72
C ASP A 5 4.85 8.26 21.77
N ASN A 6 5.22 8.35 23.05
CA ASN A 6 4.61 7.56 24.10
C ASN A 6 3.11 7.90 24.27
N LYS A 7 2.75 9.19 24.28
CA LYS A 7 1.35 9.62 24.35
C LYS A 7 0.58 9.29 23.09
N PHE A 8 1.24 9.36 21.93
CA PHE A 8 0.66 8.96 20.66
C PHE A 8 0.29 7.47 20.70
N ILE A 9 1.23 6.60 21.07
CA ILE A 9 1.00 5.16 21.22
C ILE A 9 -0.06 4.87 22.29
N ALA A 10 -0.02 5.56 23.44
CA ALA A 10 -1.02 5.37 24.49
C ALA A 10 -2.44 5.67 24.01
N GLY A 11 -2.64 6.74 23.23
CA GLY A 11 -3.95 7.05 22.65
C GLY A 11 -4.40 6.04 21.59
N LEU A 12 -3.47 5.49 20.79
CA LEU A 12 -3.79 4.39 19.88
C LEU A 12 -4.20 3.13 20.63
N GLN A 13 -3.49 2.81 21.72
CA GLN A 13 -3.77 1.66 22.58
C GLN A 13 -5.12 1.78 23.27
N GLU A 14 -5.45 2.94 23.83
CA GLU A 14 -6.76 3.22 24.41
C GLU A 14 -7.85 3.00 23.34
N LYS A 15 -7.62 3.52 22.13
CA LYS A 15 -8.60 3.39 21.06
C LYS A 15 -8.77 1.96 20.57
N LEU A 16 -7.68 1.18 20.52
CA LEU A 16 -7.71 -0.24 20.19
C LEU A 16 -8.56 -1.03 21.19
N GLN A 17 -8.47 -0.72 22.49
CA GLN A 17 -9.23 -1.42 23.53
C GLN A 17 -10.74 -1.19 23.42
N GLU A 18 -11.19 -0.05 22.91
CA GLU A 18 -12.62 0.17 22.63
C GLU A 18 -13.19 -0.85 21.63
N PHE A 19 -12.36 -1.39 20.74
CA PHE A 19 -12.75 -2.43 19.77
C PHE A 19 -12.64 -3.85 20.33
N SER A 20 -12.00 -4.04 21.49
CA SER A 20 -11.85 -5.35 22.14
C SER A 20 -13.05 -5.73 23.02
N VAL A 21 -13.84 -4.76 23.47
CA VAL A 21 -14.89 -4.96 24.50
C VAL A 21 -16.28 -5.26 23.91
N GLY A 22 -16.45 -5.18 22.59
CA GLY A 22 -17.69 -5.56 21.91
C GLY A 22 -17.96 -4.75 20.64
N CYS A 23 -18.73 -5.32 19.73
CA CYS A 23 -18.97 -4.75 18.40
C CYS A 23 -20.03 -3.63 18.44
N PHE A 24 -19.62 -2.40 18.78
CA PHE A 24 -20.48 -1.21 18.71
C PHE A 24 -20.21 -0.41 17.42
N PRO A 25 -21.25 -0.02 16.65
CA PRO A 25 -21.08 0.85 15.49
C PRO A 25 -20.38 2.16 15.86
N LEU A 26 -19.58 2.71 14.94
CA LEU A 26 -19.00 4.03 15.11
C LEU A 26 -20.10 5.08 15.26
N THR A 27 -19.91 6.01 16.19
CA THR A 27 -20.78 7.17 16.35
C THR A 27 -20.63 8.12 15.17
N THR A 28 -21.65 8.96 14.91
CA THR A 28 -21.59 9.99 13.86
C THR A 28 -20.36 10.89 14.00
N LYS A 29 -19.99 11.25 15.23
CA LYS A 29 -18.79 12.07 15.50
C LYS A 29 -17.49 11.36 15.07
N GLN A 30 -17.40 10.05 15.27
CA GLN A 30 -16.25 9.24 14.86
C GLN A 30 -16.19 9.11 13.34
N ILE A 31 -17.32 8.89 12.68
CA ILE A 31 -17.42 8.85 11.21
C ILE A 31 -17.03 10.20 10.62
N ASP A 32 -17.47 11.32 11.21
CA ASP A 32 -17.10 12.66 10.75
C ASP A 32 -15.60 12.92 10.91
N ARG A 33 -14.97 12.41 11.98
CA ARG A 33 -13.51 12.47 12.14
C ARG A 33 -12.80 11.70 11.04
N LEU A 34 -13.21 10.47 10.73
CA LEU A 34 -12.66 9.68 9.63
C LEU A 34 -12.77 10.41 8.29
N LYS A 35 -13.95 10.95 7.98
CA LYS A 35 -14.18 11.73 6.75
C LYS A 35 -13.27 12.95 6.68
N ARG A 36 -13.04 13.65 7.79
CA ARG A 36 -12.10 14.80 7.83
C ARG A 36 -10.66 14.38 7.61
N SER A 37 -10.23 13.24 8.18
CA SER A 37 -8.90 12.69 7.92
C SER A 37 -8.73 12.28 6.46
N LYS A 38 -9.74 11.62 5.87
CA LYS A 38 -9.78 11.29 4.44
C LYS A 38 -9.67 12.54 3.56
N LEU A 39 -10.49 13.55 3.81
CA LEU A 39 -10.48 14.80 3.07
C LEU A 39 -9.15 15.57 3.23
N LEU A 40 -8.49 15.43 4.38
CA LEU A 40 -7.20 16.05 4.60
C LEU A 40 -6.15 15.39 3.71
N ILE A 41 -6.00 14.07 3.74
CA ILE A 41 -4.96 13.39 2.95
C ILE A 41 -5.22 13.41 1.44
N ALA A 42 -6.48 13.60 1.01
CA ALA A 42 -6.83 13.75 -0.40
C ALA A 42 -6.46 15.13 -0.98
N GLN A 43 -6.08 16.11 -0.15
CA GLN A 43 -5.59 17.40 -0.62
C GLN A 43 -4.15 17.28 -1.12
N ASP A 44 -3.84 18.00 -2.21
CA ASP A 44 -2.46 18.15 -2.66
C ASP A 44 -1.64 18.87 -1.57
N ALA A 45 -0.49 18.31 -1.21
CA ALA A 45 0.43 18.93 -0.26
C ALA A 45 0.90 20.32 -0.72
N SER A 46 0.89 20.59 -2.04
CA SER A 46 1.20 21.89 -2.63
C SER A 46 0.17 22.97 -2.29
N ASP A 47 -1.07 22.58 -1.98
CA ASP A 47 -2.15 23.51 -1.57
C ASP A 47 -2.09 23.87 -0.08
N ILE A 48 -1.33 23.10 0.73
CA ILE A 48 -1.28 23.23 2.21
C ILE A 48 -0.09 24.10 2.66
N VAL A 49 0.70 24.65 1.75
CA VAL A 49 2.03 25.25 2.02
C VAL A 49 2.02 26.33 3.11
N LYS A 50 0.93 27.08 3.29
CA LYS A 50 0.83 28.16 4.29
C LYS A 50 0.45 27.69 5.71
N ASN A 51 -0.08 26.47 5.88
CA ASN A 51 -0.55 25.98 7.17
C ASN A 51 0.32 24.81 7.65
N ILE A 52 1.42 25.13 8.35
CA ILE A 52 2.40 24.16 8.85
C ILE A 52 1.75 23.08 9.74
N PRO A 53 0.88 23.41 10.72
CA PRO A 53 0.18 22.40 11.51
C PRO A 53 -0.64 21.43 10.65
N LYS A 54 -1.41 21.95 9.69
CA LYS A 54 -2.23 21.13 8.78
C LYS A 54 -1.36 20.26 7.88
N LYS A 55 -0.24 20.81 7.36
CA LYS A 55 0.74 20.07 6.56
C LYS A 55 1.34 18.92 7.37
N ARG A 56 1.65 19.14 8.64
CA ARG A 56 2.19 18.11 9.52
C ARG A 56 1.19 16.98 9.77
N ALA A 57 -0.05 17.33 10.11
CA ALA A 57 -1.12 16.33 10.28
C ALA A 57 -1.39 15.56 8.98
N HIS A 58 -1.35 16.24 7.82
CA HIS A 58 -1.43 15.63 6.50
C HIS A 58 -0.33 14.59 6.29
N THR A 59 0.94 14.96 6.53
CA THR A 59 2.08 14.04 6.40
C THR A 59 1.92 12.81 7.29
N ILE A 60 1.61 13.00 8.59
CA ILE A 60 1.43 11.89 9.54
C ILE A 60 0.33 10.93 9.06
N LEU A 61 -0.84 11.46 8.70
CA LEU A 61 -1.97 10.64 8.27
C LEU A 61 -1.68 9.95 6.93
N THR A 62 -0.98 10.60 6.02
CA THR A 62 -0.59 10.01 4.72
C THR A 62 0.39 8.85 4.91
N GLU A 63 1.43 9.02 5.73
CA GLU A 63 2.41 7.97 6.02
C GLU A 63 1.77 6.78 6.74
N LEU A 64 0.90 7.04 7.73
CA LEU A 64 0.18 5.98 8.43
C LEU A 64 -0.75 5.23 7.48
N TRP A 65 -1.51 5.91 6.63
CA TRP A 65 -2.38 5.21 5.67
C TRP A 65 -1.59 4.38 4.66
N THR A 66 -0.43 4.88 4.23
CA THR A 66 0.43 4.20 3.26
C THR A 66 1.06 2.92 3.83
N HIS A 67 1.51 2.95 5.08
CA HIS A 67 2.29 1.86 5.67
C HIS A 67 1.54 1.00 6.68
N LEU A 68 0.56 1.57 7.39
CA LEU A 68 -0.16 0.95 8.50
C LEU A 68 -1.66 1.37 8.50
N PRO A 69 -2.47 0.89 7.54
CA PRO A 69 -3.86 1.32 7.37
C PRO A 69 -4.75 1.16 8.62
N GLU A 70 -4.57 0.10 9.40
CA GLU A 70 -5.32 -0.08 10.65
C GLU A 70 -4.91 0.94 11.71
N VAL A 71 -3.62 1.29 11.76
CA VAL A 71 -3.11 2.33 12.66
C VAL A 71 -3.61 3.70 12.21
N TYR A 72 -3.71 3.97 10.91
CA TYR A 72 -4.37 5.17 10.41
C TYR A 72 -5.82 5.26 10.88
N PHE A 73 -6.57 4.16 10.83
CA PHE A 73 -7.95 4.10 11.29
C PHE A 73 -8.04 4.47 12.77
N LEU A 74 -7.25 3.82 13.63
CA LEU A 74 -7.19 4.12 15.06
C LEU A 74 -6.76 5.57 15.33
N CYS A 75 -5.72 6.03 14.63
CA CYS A 75 -5.19 7.39 14.74
C CYS A 75 -6.25 8.45 14.41
N SER A 76 -6.99 8.24 13.33
CA SER A 76 -8.05 9.16 12.87
C SER A 76 -9.23 9.24 13.84
N LEU A 77 -9.41 8.22 14.67
CA LEU A 77 -10.45 8.20 15.70
C LEU A 77 -9.96 8.78 17.03
N ALA A 78 -8.72 8.48 17.41
CA ALA A 78 -8.10 8.90 18.66
C ALA A 78 -7.79 10.41 18.67
N PHE A 79 -7.22 10.94 17.58
CA PHE A 79 -6.66 12.29 17.56
C PHE A 79 -7.35 13.19 16.54
N ASN A 80 -7.43 14.48 16.86
CA ASN A 80 -7.79 15.51 15.90
C ASN A 80 -6.54 16.09 15.20
N GLN A 81 -6.74 16.86 14.13
CA GLN A 81 -5.65 17.41 13.32
C GLN A 81 -4.70 18.31 14.12
N SER A 82 -5.20 19.08 15.07
CA SER A 82 -4.37 19.96 15.92
C SER A 82 -3.51 19.17 16.89
N GLU A 83 -4.04 18.06 17.44
CA GLU A 83 -3.29 17.15 18.30
C GLU A 83 -2.17 16.45 17.51
N LEU A 84 -2.47 15.94 16.32
CA LEU A 84 -1.48 15.32 15.44
C LEU A 84 -0.42 16.31 14.97
N ALA A 85 -0.81 17.54 14.65
CA ALA A 85 0.13 18.60 14.31
C ALA A 85 1.12 18.92 15.44
N SER A 86 0.75 18.66 16.69
CA SER A 86 1.62 18.85 17.85
C SER A 86 2.65 17.72 18.05
N LEU A 87 2.53 16.62 17.29
CA LEU A 87 3.49 15.51 17.28
C LEU A 87 4.76 15.92 16.52
N LYS A 88 5.74 16.40 17.27
CA LYS A 88 7.02 16.88 16.74
C LYS A 88 8.02 15.76 16.43
N SER A 89 7.77 14.55 16.92
CA SER A 89 8.64 13.41 16.69
C SER A 89 8.69 13.02 15.22
N SER A 90 9.87 12.72 14.67
CA SER A 90 10.02 12.10 13.35
C SER A 90 10.01 10.57 13.42
N THR A 91 10.05 9.97 14.62
CA THR A 91 10.13 8.52 14.83
C THR A 91 8.78 7.84 15.08
N TYR A 92 7.69 8.62 15.09
CA TYR A 92 6.33 8.11 15.35
C TYR A 92 5.93 6.91 14.48
N LEU A 93 6.33 6.90 13.21
CA LEU A 93 5.97 5.81 12.29
C LEU A 93 6.67 4.50 12.68
N ALA A 94 7.95 4.58 13.05
CA ALA A 94 8.71 3.43 13.54
C ALA A 94 8.17 2.94 14.88
N ALA A 95 7.86 3.87 15.81
CA ALA A 95 7.25 3.55 17.10
C ALA A 95 5.88 2.89 16.93
N ALA A 96 5.04 3.41 16.03
CA ALA A 96 3.72 2.87 15.73
C ALA A 96 3.81 1.49 15.07
N SER A 97 4.74 1.30 14.14
CA SER A 97 5.01 0.00 13.54
C SER A 97 5.44 -1.02 14.59
N GLN A 98 6.42 -0.68 15.43
CA GLN A 98 6.91 -1.57 16.49
C GLN A 98 5.79 -1.95 17.46
N TRP A 99 5.00 -0.97 17.91
CA TRP A 99 3.84 -1.22 18.76
C TRP A 99 2.80 -2.11 18.07
N TRP A 100 2.45 -1.82 16.82
CA TRP A 100 1.44 -2.58 16.08
C TRP A 100 1.80 -4.05 15.87
N HIS A 101 3.09 -4.37 15.75
CA HIS A 101 3.56 -5.76 15.68
C HIS A 101 3.45 -6.49 17.01
N GLY A 102 3.52 -5.78 18.14
CA GLY A 102 3.51 -6.36 19.48
C GLY A 102 2.13 -6.47 20.15
N VAL A 103 1.07 -5.90 19.58
CA VAL A 103 -0.28 -5.94 20.16
C VAL A 103 -1.15 -7.06 19.58
N ASP A 104 -2.03 -7.58 20.45
CA ASP A 104 -3.12 -8.46 20.06
C ASP A 104 -4.17 -7.68 19.27
N LYS A 105 -4.31 -8.02 17.98
CA LYS A 105 -5.21 -7.32 17.06
C LYS A 105 -6.62 -7.87 17.22
N PRO A 106 -7.62 -7.03 17.55
CA PRO A 106 -9.01 -7.47 17.62
C PRO A 106 -9.49 -7.87 16.21
N GLN A 107 -10.08 -9.06 16.09
CA GLN A 107 -10.56 -9.59 14.81
C GLN A 107 -11.56 -8.66 14.11
N ASP A 108 -12.33 -7.90 14.89
CA ASP A 108 -13.37 -7.02 14.37
C ASP A 108 -12.81 -5.71 13.78
N LEU A 109 -11.54 -5.35 13.98
CA LEU A 109 -11.01 -4.07 13.49
C LEU A 109 -11.09 -3.95 11.97
N THR A 110 -10.68 -5.00 11.25
CA THR A 110 -10.79 -5.06 9.79
C THR A 110 -12.24 -4.96 9.34
N ARG A 111 -13.15 -5.65 10.05
CA ARG A 111 -14.59 -5.57 9.79
C ARG A 111 -15.13 -4.16 9.98
N PHE A 112 -14.67 -3.42 11.01
CA PHE A 112 -15.04 -2.02 11.22
C PHE A 112 -14.53 -1.12 10.10
N MET A 113 -13.33 -1.35 9.60
CA MET A 113 -12.80 -0.63 8.44
C MET A 113 -13.65 -0.89 7.19
N ASP A 114 -14.03 -2.15 6.93
CA ASP A 114 -14.88 -2.52 5.79
C ASP A 114 -16.27 -1.88 5.85
N LEU A 115 -16.91 -1.88 7.03
CA LEU A 115 -18.21 -1.23 7.25
C LEU A 115 -18.14 0.29 7.04
N ASN A 116 -16.97 0.90 7.21
CA ASN A 116 -16.76 2.34 7.10
C ASN A 116 -15.90 2.72 5.88
N LYS A 117 -15.76 1.83 4.89
CA LYS A 117 -14.89 2.03 3.72
C LYS A 117 -15.14 3.37 2.99
N ASP A 118 -16.38 3.84 2.96
CA ASP A 118 -16.74 5.10 2.31
C ASP A 118 -16.17 6.33 3.03
N ALA A 119 -15.93 6.21 4.33
CA ALA A 119 -15.27 7.21 5.17
C ALA A 119 -13.75 7.07 5.19
N LEU A 120 -13.20 5.97 4.65
CA LEU A 120 -11.76 5.76 4.52
C LEU A 120 -11.25 6.28 3.17
N PRO A 121 -9.97 6.64 3.08
CA PRO A 121 -9.37 6.90 1.79
C PRO A 121 -9.58 5.67 0.91
N SER A 122 -10.03 5.88 -0.33
CA SER A 122 -9.74 4.90 -1.38
C SER A 122 -8.23 4.71 -1.38
N VAL A 123 -7.75 3.48 -1.57
CA VAL A 123 -6.32 3.17 -1.75
C VAL A 123 -5.71 4.36 -2.47
N LEU A 124 -4.78 5.07 -1.79
CA LEU A 124 -4.16 6.24 -2.39
C LEU A 124 -3.69 5.75 -3.75
N GLU A 125 -4.31 6.24 -4.83
CA GLU A 125 -3.71 6.10 -6.14
C GLU A 125 -2.27 6.53 -5.94
N SER A 126 -1.37 5.61 -6.29
CA SER A 126 0.03 5.50 -5.90
C SER A 126 0.70 6.81 -5.46
N PRO A 127 1.59 6.78 -4.44
CA PRO A 127 2.18 7.97 -3.82
C PRO A 127 2.64 9.02 -4.85
N PRO A 128 2.53 10.32 -4.54
CA PRO A 128 2.79 11.42 -5.49
C PRO A 128 4.26 11.54 -5.99
N ASP A 129 5.13 10.59 -5.64
CA ASP A 129 6.47 10.40 -6.21
C ASP A 129 6.56 9.22 -7.19
N SER A 130 5.43 8.60 -7.54
CA SER A 130 5.32 7.67 -8.67
C SER A 130 5.22 8.46 -9.98
N ARG A 131 6.17 9.37 -10.23
CA ARG A 131 6.40 9.73 -11.63
C ARG A 131 6.88 8.44 -12.26
N GLU A 132 6.03 7.82 -13.07
CA GLU A 132 6.48 6.79 -13.99
C GLU A 132 7.62 7.42 -14.80
N VAL A 133 8.86 7.04 -14.46
CA VAL A 133 10.00 7.42 -15.28
C VAL A 133 9.89 6.57 -16.53
N GLN A 134 9.28 7.13 -17.56
CA GLN A 134 9.25 6.52 -18.87
C GLN A 134 10.64 6.67 -19.48
N ILE A 135 11.44 5.61 -19.38
CA ILE A 135 12.72 5.53 -20.07
C ILE A 135 12.43 5.02 -21.48
N PRO A 136 12.62 5.83 -22.53
CA PRO A 136 12.43 5.36 -23.90
C PRO A 136 13.52 4.33 -24.21
N ILE A 137 13.12 3.07 -24.33
CA ILE A 137 13.99 1.98 -24.77
C ILE A 137 13.31 1.24 -25.93
N THR A 138 14.11 0.77 -26.86
CA THR A 138 13.63 -0.11 -27.93
C THR A 138 13.48 -1.54 -27.43
N CYS A 139 12.63 -2.34 -28.09
CA CYS A 139 12.56 -3.78 -27.81
C CYS A 139 13.93 -4.45 -27.94
N LYS A 140 14.75 -4.02 -28.91
CA LYS A 140 16.10 -4.55 -29.13
C LYS A 140 17.00 -4.30 -27.92
N GLU A 141 17.02 -3.08 -27.39
CA GLU A 141 17.84 -2.73 -26.22
C GLU A 141 17.41 -3.51 -24.97
N LEU A 142 16.10 -3.64 -24.74
CA LEU A 142 15.58 -4.43 -23.63
C LEU A 142 16.02 -5.90 -23.74
N PHE A 143 15.81 -6.54 -24.89
CA PHE A 143 16.19 -7.95 -25.06
C PHE A 143 17.69 -8.16 -25.01
N SER A 144 18.50 -7.25 -25.55
CA SER A 144 19.97 -7.32 -25.43
C SER A 144 20.40 -7.30 -23.96
N PHE A 145 19.87 -6.37 -23.16
CA PHE A 145 20.15 -6.30 -21.73
C PHE A 145 19.77 -7.59 -21.00
N LEU A 146 18.57 -8.12 -21.28
CA LEU A 146 18.08 -9.34 -20.65
C LEU A 146 18.91 -10.57 -21.03
N LEU A 147 19.33 -10.69 -22.30
CA LEU A 147 20.16 -11.80 -22.75
C LEU A 147 21.57 -11.74 -22.16
N GLU A 148 22.17 -10.54 -22.09
CA GLU A 148 23.50 -10.33 -21.52
C GLU A 148 23.57 -10.71 -20.03
N HIS A 149 22.53 -10.36 -19.26
CA HIS A 149 22.54 -10.54 -17.80
C HIS A 149 21.83 -11.81 -17.32
N PHE A 150 20.88 -12.33 -18.10
CA PHE A 150 19.99 -13.42 -17.68
C PHE A 150 19.81 -14.51 -18.76
N GLY A 151 20.60 -14.51 -19.84
CA GLY A 151 20.39 -15.39 -21.00
C GLY A 151 20.38 -16.89 -20.71
N GLU A 152 21.12 -17.34 -19.69
CA GLU A 152 21.20 -18.75 -19.28
C GLU A 152 20.14 -19.14 -18.23
N MET A 153 19.31 -18.19 -17.76
CA MET A 153 18.31 -18.47 -16.73
C MET A 153 17.03 -19.07 -17.31
N GLN A 154 16.47 -20.06 -16.63
CA GLN A 154 15.16 -20.59 -16.99
C GLN A 154 14.05 -19.59 -16.66
N LEU A 155 13.23 -19.33 -17.66
CA LEU A 155 12.07 -18.46 -17.58
C LEU A 155 10.83 -19.22 -17.12
N GLN A 156 10.15 -18.72 -16.07
CA GLN A 156 8.84 -19.22 -15.65
C GLN A 156 7.77 -18.14 -15.86
N ILE A 157 6.68 -18.53 -16.53
CA ILE A 157 5.47 -17.73 -16.65
C ILE A 157 4.50 -18.17 -15.55
N SER A 158 4.18 -17.26 -14.63
CA SER A 158 3.15 -17.47 -13.61
C SER A 158 1.84 -16.91 -14.13
N CYS A 159 0.82 -17.77 -14.28
CA CYS A 159 -0.51 -17.38 -14.72
C CYS A 159 -1.56 -17.81 -13.69
N PRO A 160 -2.07 -16.89 -12.86
CA PRO A 160 -3.15 -17.20 -11.92
C PRO A 160 -4.42 -17.63 -12.64
N TYR A 161 -5.14 -18.60 -12.07
CA TYR A 161 -6.33 -19.19 -12.69
C TYR A 161 -7.45 -18.17 -12.96
N ASN A 162 -7.61 -17.21 -12.05
CA ASN A 162 -8.58 -16.12 -12.16
C ASN A 162 -8.04 -14.89 -12.91
N GLY A 163 -6.81 -14.94 -13.44
CA GLY A 163 -6.15 -13.81 -14.10
C GLY A 163 -5.77 -12.66 -13.16
N ILE A 164 -5.84 -12.86 -11.84
CA ILE A 164 -5.51 -11.85 -10.83
C ILE A 164 -4.53 -12.44 -9.79
N PRO A 165 -3.32 -11.89 -9.65
CA PRO A 165 -2.76 -10.76 -10.40
C PRO A 165 -2.53 -11.07 -11.89
N LEU A 166 -2.23 -10.05 -12.70
CA LEU A 166 -1.90 -10.26 -14.10
C LEU A 166 -0.77 -11.29 -14.22
N PRO A 167 -0.81 -12.16 -15.26
CA PRO A 167 0.28 -13.06 -15.51
C PRO A 167 1.61 -12.32 -15.64
N PHE A 168 2.66 -12.93 -15.13
CA PHE A 168 3.98 -12.31 -15.16
C PHE A 168 5.09 -13.33 -15.42
N VAL A 169 6.16 -12.82 -15.99
CA VAL A 169 7.43 -13.51 -16.13
C VAL A 169 8.39 -13.00 -15.07
N ARG A 170 9.07 -13.91 -14.39
CA ARG A 170 10.16 -13.59 -13.47
C ARG A 170 11.49 -14.10 -14.03
N LEU A 171 12.48 -13.21 -14.05
CA LEU A 171 13.88 -13.45 -14.42
C LEU A 171 14.76 -13.09 -13.24
N GLY A 172 15.70 -13.93 -12.82
CA GLY A 172 16.62 -13.60 -11.72
C GLY A 172 16.35 -14.37 -10.42
N SER A 173 17.10 -14.00 -9.38
CA SER A 173 17.07 -14.61 -8.06
C SER A 173 16.07 -13.92 -7.13
N ASN A 174 15.96 -14.37 -5.88
CA ASN A 174 15.02 -13.77 -4.92
C ASN A 174 15.35 -12.30 -4.61
N ASP A 175 16.65 -11.96 -4.62
CA ASP A 175 17.15 -10.64 -4.21
C ASP A 175 17.38 -9.69 -5.39
N SER A 176 17.43 -10.22 -6.61
CA SER A 176 17.56 -9.41 -7.84
C SER A 176 16.78 -10.09 -8.97
N PHE A 177 15.62 -9.53 -9.31
CA PHE A 177 14.78 -10.04 -10.38
C PHE A 177 14.16 -8.94 -11.24
N VAL A 178 13.94 -9.29 -12.51
CA VAL A 178 13.06 -8.55 -13.41
C VAL A 178 11.69 -9.23 -13.39
N LYS A 179 10.64 -8.45 -13.17
CA LYS A 179 9.25 -8.89 -13.30
C LYS A 179 8.62 -8.20 -14.50
N MET A 180 8.15 -8.97 -15.47
CA MET A 180 7.43 -8.46 -16.63
C MET A 180 5.98 -8.90 -16.57
N GLU A 181 5.06 -7.96 -16.34
CA GLU A 181 3.63 -8.23 -16.35
C GLU A 181 3.09 -8.18 -17.78
N MET A 182 2.15 -9.07 -18.09
CA MET A 182 1.58 -9.20 -19.41
C MET A 182 0.11 -9.57 -19.35
N SER A 183 -0.63 -9.23 -20.40
CA SER A 183 -2.04 -9.60 -20.49
C SER A 183 -2.20 -11.12 -20.62
N VAL A 184 -3.31 -11.64 -20.10
CA VAL A 184 -3.70 -13.05 -20.23
C VAL A 184 -3.73 -13.49 -21.71
N ASN A 185 -4.15 -12.61 -22.62
CA ASN A 185 -4.19 -12.89 -24.05
C ASN A 185 -2.80 -13.15 -24.65
N VAL A 186 -1.79 -12.39 -24.22
CA VAL A 186 -0.39 -12.57 -24.66
C VAL A 186 0.15 -13.91 -24.14
N VAL A 187 -0.11 -14.26 -22.88
CA VAL A 187 0.29 -15.57 -22.33
C VAL A 187 -0.34 -16.72 -23.10
N HIS A 188 -1.63 -16.65 -23.39
CA HIS A 188 -2.30 -17.66 -24.21
C HIS A 188 -1.69 -17.77 -25.61
N ALA A 189 -1.33 -16.64 -26.23
CA ALA A 189 -0.68 -16.64 -27.54
C ALA A 189 0.70 -17.32 -27.49
N ILE A 190 1.52 -17.01 -26.48
CA ILE A 190 2.82 -17.64 -26.24
C ILE A 190 2.66 -19.14 -26.03
N GLY A 191 1.74 -19.55 -25.15
CA GLY A 191 1.47 -20.95 -24.84
C GLY A 191 1.11 -21.75 -26.09
N ARG A 192 0.19 -21.24 -26.91
CA ARG A 192 -0.18 -21.86 -28.19
C ARG A 192 1.03 -22.03 -29.12
N GLN A 193 1.87 -21.01 -29.24
CA GLN A 193 3.03 -21.04 -30.14
C GLN A 193 4.10 -22.03 -29.65
N ILE A 194 4.38 -22.09 -28.34
CA ILE A 194 5.34 -23.04 -27.77
C ILE A 194 4.85 -24.48 -27.96
N MET A 195 3.57 -24.75 -27.66
CA MET A 195 2.98 -26.09 -27.86
C MET A 195 3.06 -26.52 -29.33
N GLN A 196 2.73 -25.63 -30.27
CA GLN A 196 2.84 -25.91 -31.71
C GLN A 196 4.28 -26.23 -32.16
N ARG A 197 5.28 -25.55 -31.60
CA ARG A 197 6.71 -25.86 -31.88
C ARG A 197 7.12 -27.22 -31.33
N GLN A 198 6.66 -27.56 -30.12
CA GLN A 198 6.96 -28.86 -29.51
C GLN A 198 6.33 -30.03 -30.27
N ILE A 199 5.13 -29.85 -30.83
CA ILE A 199 4.47 -30.85 -31.68
C ILE A 199 5.28 -31.04 -32.98
N ARG A 200 5.63 -29.94 -33.65
CA ARG A 200 6.38 -29.98 -34.91
C ARG A 200 7.75 -30.67 -34.80
N ASN A 201 8.45 -30.46 -33.68
CA ASN A 201 9.75 -31.09 -33.44
C ASN A 201 9.66 -32.57 -33.03
N LYS A 202 8.47 -33.10 -32.74
CA LYS A 202 8.25 -34.53 -32.48
C LYS A 202 7.92 -35.33 -33.74
N ASP A 203 7.49 -34.64 -34.80
CA ASP A 203 7.12 -35.22 -36.10
C ASP A 203 8.26 -35.09 -37.15
N SER A 204 9.46 -34.64 -36.75
CA SER A 204 10.68 -34.55 -37.57
C SER A 204 11.77 -35.45 -37.00
#